data_AF-A0A923D9D0-F1
#
_entry.id   AF-A0A923D9D0-F1
#
_cell.length_a   1.000
_cell.length_b   1.000
_cell.length_c   1.000
_cell.angle_alpha   90.00
_cell.angle_beta   90.00
_cell.angle_gamma   90.00
#
_symmetry.space_group_name_H-M   'P 1'
#
loop_
_entity.id
_entity.type
_entity.pdbx_description
1 polymer ?
#
loop_
_entity_poly.entity_id
_entity_poly.type
_entity_poly.pdbx_seq_one_letter_code
_entity_poly.pdbx_strand_id
1 'polypeptide(L)' 'MKTINVTRQVEFGWPVGERLALTKCACGAMFAPGQFMIGIHRDNPTRCPRCGRKLFFAGNIRVYEVRG' A
#
# COMPACT_ATOMS: atom_id res chain seq x y z
N MET A 1 12.12 -23.90 15.53
CA MET A 1 11.29 -23.04 14.65
C MET A 1 12.15 -22.24 13.69
N LYS A 2 12.04 -22.56 12.39
CA LYS A 2 12.73 -21.88 11.30
C LYS A 2 11.71 -21.17 10.40
N THR A 3 11.95 -19.89 10.12
CA THR A 3 11.16 -19.11 9.16
C THR A 3 11.85 -19.12 7.80
N ILE A 4 11.12 -19.43 6.74
CA ILE A 4 11.63 -19.55 5.37
C ILE A 4 10.83 -18.63 4.46
N ASN A 5 11.51 -17.76 3.71
CA ASN A 5 10.83 -16.93 2.70
C ASN A 5 10.45 -17.80 1.50
N VAL A 6 9.15 -17.95 1.26
CA VAL A 6 8.60 -18.76 0.17
C VAL A 6 7.87 -17.89 -0.86
N THR A 7 8.09 -16.57 -0.86
CA THR A 7 7.39 -15.61 -1.75
C THR A 7 7.47 -15.98 -3.24
N ARG A 8 8.58 -16.59 -3.68
CA ARG A 8 8.77 -17.02 -5.09
C ARG A 8 8.17 -18.39 -5.42
N GLN A 9 7.66 -19.10 -4.42
CA GLN A 9 7.12 -20.46 -4.53
C GLN A 9 5.58 -20.45 -4.46
N VAL A 10 4.96 -19.28 -4.36
CA VAL A 10 3.51 -19.10 -4.24
C VAL A 10 3.00 -18.18 -5.33
N GLU A 11 1.79 -18.45 -5.81
CA GLU A 11 1.07 -17.59 -6.75
C GLU A 11 0.06 -16.74 -5.98
N PHE A 12 -0.11 -15.48 -6.39
CA PHE A 12 -1.07 -14.57 -5.81
C PHE A 12 -2.31 -14.48 -6.71
N GLY A 13 -3.50 -14.49 -6.11
CA GLY A 13 -4.71 -14.02 -6.78
C GLY A 13 -4.70 -12.49 -6.96
N TRP A 14 -5.72 -11.94 -7.63
CA TRP A 14 -5.89 -10.49 -7.76
C TRP A 14 -5.93 -9.83 -6.38
N PRO A 15 -4.99 -8.92 -6.05
CA PRO A 15 -5.03 -8.23 -4.77
C PRO A 15 -6.26 -7.31 -4.74
N VAL A 16 -7.26 -7.70 -3.95
CA VAL A 16 -8.45 -6.90 -3.70
C VAL A 16 -8.07 -5.75 -2.79
N GLY A 17 -7.84 -4.57 -3.38
CA GLY A 17 -7.53 -3.36 -2.62
C GLY A 17 -6.72 -2.35 -3.42
N GLU A 18 -7.33 -1.69 -4.42
CA GLU A 18 -6.67 -0.64 -5.20
C GLU A 18 -6.55 0.70 -4.48
N ARG A 19 -6.99 0.80 -3.21
CA ARG A 19 -7.04 2.04 -2.44
C ARG A 19 -6.46 1.88 -1.04
N LEU A 20 -5.70 2.90 -0.60
CA LEU A 20 -5.11 3.00 0.72
C LEU A 20 -5.53 4.31 1.39
N ALA A 21 -6.00 4.23 2.63
CA ALA A 21 -6.29 5.41 3.45
C ALA A 21 -4.99 6.05 3.95
N LEU A 22 -4.72 7.29 3.54
CA LEU A 22 -3.55 8.04 3.97
C LEU A 22 -3.93 8.99 5.11
N THR A 23 -3.48 8.70 6.32
CA THR A 23 -3.76 9.52 7.52
C THR A 23 -2.80 10.70 7.69
N LYS A 24 -1.65 10.69 6.99
CA LYS A 24 -0.67 11.78 6.99
C LYS A 24 0.01 11.94 5.64
N CYS A 25 0.02 13.15 5.08
CA CYS A 25 0.78 13.47 3.87
C CYS A 25 2.24 13.85 4.20
N ALA A 26 3.14 13.71 3.22
CA ALA A 26 4.53 14.19 3.29
C ALA A 26 4.66 15.71 3.56
N CYS A 27 3.60 16.51 3.42
CA CYS A 27 3.61 17.93 3.79
C CYS A 27 3.20 18.17 5.25
N GLY A 28 2.94 17.12 6.03
CA GLY A 28 2.49 17.21 7.42
C GLY A 28 0.98 17.27 7.62
N ALA A 29 0.17 17.38 6.55
CA ALA A 29 -1.28 17.39 6.66
C ALA A 29 -1.81 16.06 7.21
N MET A 30 -2.73 16.14 8.18
CA MET A 30 -3.40 14.99 8.81
C MET A 30 -4.80 14.81 8.21
N PHE A 31 -5.25 13.56 8.11
CA PHE A 31 -6.57 13.19 7.62
C PHE A 31 -7.18 12.12 8.51
N ALA A 32 -8.50 12.17 8.72
CA ALA A 32 -9.23 11.08 9.34
C ALA A 32 -9.22 9.83 8.44
N PRO A 33 -9.36 8.62 9.00
CA PRO A 33 -9.54 7.41 8.21
C PRO A 33 -10.66 7.58 7.18
N GLY A 34 -10.40 7.22 5.91
CA GLY A 34 -11.34 7.35 4.80
C GLY A 34 -11.43 8.75 4.15
N GLN A 35 -10.90 9.81 4.78
CA GLN A 35 -10.98 11.18 4.25
C GLN A 35 -10.05 11.41 3.05
N PHE A 36 -8.91 10.72 3.01
CA PHE A 36 -7.97 10.81 1.89
C PHE A 36 -7.49 9.42 1.47
N MET A 37 -7.98 8.95 0.32
CA MET A 37 -7.66 7.64 -0.24
C MET A 37 -6.74 7.81 -1.46
N ILE A 38 -5.63 7.08 -1.49
CA ILE A 38 -4.70 7.04 -2.63
C ILE A 38 -4.80 5.71 -3.36
N GLY A 39 -4.62 5.72 -4.68
CA GLY A 39 -4.71 4.53 -5.54
C GLY A 39 -3.37 3.82 -5.77
N ILE A 40 -3.40 2.61 -6.33
CA ILE A 40 -2.19 1.89 -6.80
C ILE A 40 -1.66 2.38 -8.14
N HIS A 41 -2.51 3.05 -8.93
CA HIS A 41 -2.22 3.45 -10.31
C HIS A 41 -1.23 4.60 -10.37
N ARG A 42 0.00 4.32 -10.82
CA ARG A 42 1.10 5.29 -10.89
C ARG A 42 0.86 6.37 -11.95
N ASP A 43 0.21 6.01 -13.04
CA ASP A 43 -0.18 6.86 -14.15
C ASP A 43 -1.32 7.81 -13.79
N ASN A 44 -2.19 7.42 -12.85
CA ASN A 44 -3.26 8.26 -12.31
C ASN A 44 -3.16 8.45 -10.77
N PRO A 45 -2.15 9.20 -10.28
CA PRO A 45 -1.92 9.38 -8.86
C PRO A 45 -2.87 10.41 -8.24
N THR A 46 -3.28 10.17 -7.00
CA THR A 46 -4.17 11.06 -6.24
C THR A 46 -3.43 12.31 -5.76
N ARG A 47 -4.03 13.50 -5.91
CA ARG A 47 -3.45 14.76 -5.40
C ARG A 47 -3.85 15.04 -3.96
N CYS A 48 -2.88 15.39 -3.13
CA CYS A 48 -3.12 15.88 -1.77
C CYS A 48 -3.88 17.22 -1.81
N PRO A 49 -5.02 17.35 -1.11
CA PRO A 49 -5.83 18.56 -1.16
C PRO A 49 -5.20 19.76 -0.45
N ARG A 50 -4.14 19.56 0.36
CA ARG A 50 -3.47 20.64 1.12
C ARG A 50 -2.23 21.20 0.43
N CYS A 51 -1.46 20.38 -0.29
CA CYS A 51 -0.20 20.82 -0.91
C CYS A 51 -0.07 20.48 -2.40
N GLY A 52 -1.06 19.80 -3.00
CA GLY A 52 -1.06 19.47 -4.43
C GLY A 52 -0.13 18.34 -4.86
N ARG A 53 0.70 17.77 -3.95
CA ARG A 53 1.57 16.62 -4.26
C ARG A 53 0.76 15.43 -4.77
N LYS A 54 1.26 14.75 -5.81
CA LYS A 54 0.68 13.54 -6.41
C LYS A 54 1.23 12.30 -5.70
N LEU A 55 0.36 11.41 -5.26
CA LEU A 55 0.68 10.24 -4.45
C LEU A 55 -0.03 9.00 -5.01
N PHE A 56 0.68 7.89 -5.04
CA PHE A 56 0.14 6.54 -5.27
C PHE A 56 0.79 5.62 -4.24
N PHE A 57 0.23 4.43 -4.02
CA PHE A 57 0.87 3.43 -3.18
C PHE A 57 1.25 2.20 -3.98
N ALA A 58 2.31 1.52 -3.54
CA ALA A 58 2.72 0.22 -4.07
C ALA A 58 3.00 -0.69 -2.87
N GLY A 59 2.36 -1.85 -2.85
CA GLY A 59 2.59 -2.88 -1.84
C GLY A 59 3.49 -3.98 -2.39
N ASN A 60 4.45 -4.46 -1.59
CA ASN A 60 5.18 -5.69 -1.87
C ASN A 60 4.75 -6.75 -0.85
N ILE A 61 4.06 -7.79 -1.31
CA ILE A 61 3.64 -8.91 -0.46
C ILE A 61 4.80 -9.91 -0.35
N ARG A 62 5.08 -10.39 0.86
CA ARG A 62 6.03 -11.48 1.12
C ARG A 62 5.34 -12.58 1.91
N VAL A 63 5.58 -13.83 1.53
CA VAL A 63 5.03 -15.03 2.19
C VAL A 63 6.16 -15.81 2.84
N TYR A 64 5.95 -16.18 4.09
CA TYR A 64 6.90 -16.93 4.89
C TYR A 64 6.25 -18.21 5.43
N GLU A 65 6.97 -19.31 5.34
CA GLU A 65 6.62 -20.59 5.97
C GLU A 65 7.33 -20.70 7.32
N VAL A 66 6.64 -21.20 8.35
CA VAL A 66 7.23 -21.51 9.66
C VAL A 66 7.27 -23.03 9.83
N ARG A 67 8.46 -23.60 10.03
CA ARG A 67 8.66 -25.03 10.31
C ARG A 67 9.14 -25.26 11.74
N GLY A 68 8.69 -26.35 12.35
CA GLY A 68 9.10 -26.83 13.69
C GLY A 68 10.61 -26.99 13.79
#